data_AF-A0AAE3EKV3-F1
#
_entry.id   AF-A0AAE3EKV3-F1
#
_cell.length_a   1.000
_cell.length_b   1.000
_cell.length_c   1.000
_cell.angle_alpha   90.00
_cell.angle_beta   90.00
_cell.angle_gamma   90.00
#
_symmetry.space_group_name_H-M   'P 1'
#
loop_
_entity.id
_entity.type
_entity.pdbx_description
1 polymer ?
#
loop_
_entity_poly.entity_id
_entity_poly.type
_entity_poly.pdbx_seq_one_letter_code
_entity_poly.pdbx_strand_id
1 'polypeptide(L)'
;MSFKTDELTKVTGKVLHVHEPFVMPYSKRKCVAYLFKIERKVRTGKHSRWKTLIEKEDIQDFFIEKNGEVVIVKPRKSPKNYYGYLVEDTSISSGTFNDPTPEFKKVLDDFGIESENWFGFNKTLRYTERIIEVGEVITVGGVAKWKAIDKSVSGYENSKIATLESSGNQKIIITDLISARRTELQNFRIPISRY
;
A
#
# COMPACT_ATOMS: atom_id res chain seq x y z
N MET A 1 -16.44 -0.03 16.80
CA MET A 1 -16.49 -1.08 15.76
C MET A 1 -17.00 -2.35 16.40
N SER A 2 -17.94 -3.05 15.77
CA SER A 2 -18.44 -4.33 16.30
C SER A 2 -17.90 -5.47 15.43
N PHE A 3 -16.92 -6.20 15.95
CA PHE A 3 -16.38 -7.40 15.31
C PHE A 3 -16.92 -8.63 15.99
N LYS A 4 -17.53 -9.52 15.21
CA LYS A 4 -17.83 -10.88 15.65
C LYS A 4 -16.65 -11.78 15.31
N THR A 5 -16.28 -12.64 16.26
CA THR A 5 -15.19 -13.60 16.08
C THR A 5 -15.49 -14.54 14.91
N ASP A 6 -14.49 -14.80 14.08
CA ASP A 6 -14.53 -15.70 12.92
C ASP A 6 -15.52 -15.27 11.81
N GLU A 7 -16.01 -14.03 11.84
CA GLU A 7 -16.80 -13.47 10.74
C GLU A 7 -15.94 -12.65 9.77
N LEU A 8 -16.25 -12.79 8.47
CA LEU A 8 -15.71 -11.94 7.43
C LEU A 8 -16.17 -10.51 7.67
N THR A 9 -15.22 -9.61 7.91
CA THR A 9 -15.50 -8.21 8.20
C THR A 9 -14.69 -7.30 7.28
N LYS A 10 -15.21 -6.08 7.10
CA LYS A 10 -14.54 -4.99 6.41
C LYS A 10 -14.41 -3.79 7.33
N VAL A 11 -13.21 -3.23 7.39
CA VAL A 11 -12.93 -1.98 8.12
C VAL A 11 -12.39 -0.94 7.16
N THR A 12 -12.85 0.30 7.30
CA THR A 12 -12.27 1.46 6.61
C THR A 12 -11.82 2.44 7.67
N GLY A 13 -10.55 2.84 7.64
CA GLY A 13 -9.99 3.70 8.68
C GLY A 13 -8.57 4.13 8.37
N LYS A 14 -7.99 4.90 9.29
CA LYS A 14 -6.67 5.51 9.17
C LYS A 14 -5.58 4.49 9.47
N VAL A 15 -4.56 4.43 8.63
CA VAL A 15 -3.40 3.55 8.78
C VAL A 15 -2.45 4.11 9.84
N LEU A 16 -2.05 3.27 10.78
CA LEU A 16 -0.98 3.56 11.74
C LEU A 16 0.08 2.45 11.67
N HIS A 17 1.32 2.77 11.98
CA HIS A 17 2.43 1.82 11.91
C HIS A 17 2.59 1.04 13.22
N VAL A 18 3.02 -0.23 13.12
CA VAL A 18 3.42 -1.06 14.26
C VAL A 18 4.94 -1.02 14.46
N HIS A 19 5.69 -1.00 13.35
CA HIS A 19 7.14 -0.92 13.30
C HIS A 19 7.58 0.37 12.61
N GLU A 20 8.87 0.70 12.65
CA GLU A 20 9.41 1.84 11.91
C GLU A 20 8.96 1.76 10.43
N PRO A 21 8.29 2.79 9.89
CA PRO A 21 7.80 2.75 8.52
C PRO A 21 8.91 2.60 7.49
N PHE A 22 8.60 1.95 6.38
CA PHE A 22 9.44 2.00 5.20
C PHE A 22 9.51 3.44 4.67
N VAL A 23 10.64 3.81 4.06
CA VAL A 23 10.83 5.11 3.42
C VAL A 23 11.05 4.90 1.94
N MET A 24 10.18 5.46 1.10
CA MET A 24 10.26 5.29 -0.35
C MET A 24 11.51 5.97 -0.92
N PRO A 25 12.20 5.33 -1.89
CA PRO A 25 13.46 5.85 -2.41
C PRO A 25 13.25 7.16 -3.17
N TYR A 26 12.15 7.34 -3.89
CA TYR A 26 11.87 8.57 -4.62
C TYR A 26 11.11 9.60 -3.75
N SER A 27 9.86 9.32 -3.37
CA SER A 27 9.00 10.30 -2.70
C SER A 27 9.37 10.61 -1.25
N LYS A 28 10.24 9.79 -0.64
CA LYS A 28 10.62 9.86 0.79
C LYS A 28 9.44 9.72 1.76
N ARG A 29 8.26 9.30 1.27
CA ARG A 29 7.07 9.07 2.08
C ARG A 29 7.25 7.86 2.98
N LYS A 30 6.68 7.93 4.19
CA LYS A 30 6.67 6.86 5.18
C LYS A 30 5.46 5.95 4.98
N CYS A 31 5.68 4.65 4.80
CA CYS A 31 4.62 3.70 4.46
C CYS A 31 4.73 2.37 5.21
N VAL A 32 3.60 1.67 5.33
CA VAL A 32 3.53 0.31 5.91
C VAL A 32 3.49 -0.79 4.85
N ALA A 33 3.26 -0.41 3.59
CA ALA A 33 3.34 -1.31 2.45
C ALA A 33 3.85 -0.52 1.24
N TYR A 34 4.60 -1.17 0.37
CA TYR A 34 5.00 -0.60 -0.91
C TYR A 34 5.13 -1.64 -2.00
N LEU A 35 4.94 -1.19 -3.23
CA LEU A 35 5.41 -1.81 -4.46
C LEU A 35 6.02 -0.69 -5.31
N PHE A 36 7.29 -0.80 -5.67
CA PHE A 36 7.88 0.10 -6.65
C PHE A 36 8.58 -0.67 -7.77
N LYS A 37 8.62 -0.03 -8.94
CA LYS A 37 9.28 -0.56 -10.14
C LYS A 37 10.17 0.48 -10.76
N ILE A 38 11.32 0.03 -11.24
CA ILE A 38 12.15 0.78 -12.19
C ILE A 38 12.11 0.03 -13.50
N GLU A 39 11.70 0.71 -14.56
CA GLU A 39 11.48 0.12 -15.87
C GLU A 39 12.21 0.91 -16.95
N ARG A 40 12.64 0.20 -18.00
CA ARG A 40 13.23 0.79 -19.19
C ARG A 40 12.38 0.53 -20.41
N LYS A 41 12.14 1.55 -21.22
CA LYS A 41 11.51 1.37 -22.53
C LYS A 41 12.50 0.70 -23.48
N VAL A 42 12.10 -0.44 -24.05
CA VAL A 42 12.87 -1.16 -25.07
C VAL A 42 12.07 -1.21 -26.37
N ARG A 43 12.75 -1.12 -27.51
CA ARG A 43 12.15 -1.10 -28.84
C ARG A 43 12.57 -2.34 -29.64
N THR A 44 11.62 -2.96 -30.33
CA THR A 44 11.84 -4.05 -31.27
C THR A 44 11.08 -3.71 -32.56
N GLY A 45 11.82 -3.33 -33.60
CA GLY A 45 11.24 -2.85 -34.86
C GLY A 45 10.34 -1.62 -34.66
N LYS A 46 9.06 -1.75 -35.01
CA LYS A 46 8.03 -0.69 -34.83
C LYS A 46 7.33 -0.72 -33.47
N HIS A 47 7.63 -1.71 -32.62
CA HIS A 47 6.98 -1.87 -31.31
C HIS A 47 7.89 -1.45 -30.17
N SER A 48 7.30 -0.96 -29.09
CA SER A 48 8.02 -0.65 -27.84
C SER A 48 7.28 -1.24 -26.66
N ARG A 49 8.03 -1.63 -25.62
CA ARG A 49 7.49 -2.15 -24.36
C ARG A 49 8.34 -1.71 -23.18
N TRP A 50 7.76 -1.69 -22.00
CA TRP A 50 8.50 -1.51 -20.76
C TRP A 50 9.12 -2.84 -20.34
N LYS A 51 10.39 -2.81 -19.94
CA LYS A 51 11.12 -3.93 -19.35
C LYS A 51 11.45 -3.57 -17.91
N THR A 52 10.92 -4.33 -16.96
CA THR A 52 11.27 -4.21 -15.54
C THR A 52 12.76 -4.47 -15.33
N LEU A 53 13.43 -3.54 -14.67
CA LEU A 53 14.81 -3.66 -14.21
C LEU A 53 14.84 -4.04 -12.74
N ILE A 54 14.03 -3.34 -11.92
CA ILE A 54 13.87 -3.58 -10.49
C ILE A 54 12.37 -3.64 -10.17
N GLU A 55 11.99 -4.58 -9.32
CA GLU A 55 10.69 -4.65 -8.69
C GLU A 55 10.89 -5.05 -7.23
N LYS A 56 10.44 -4.22 -6.29
CA LYS A 56 10.45 -4.53 -4.86
C LYS A 56 9.05 -4.35 -4.28
N GLU A 57 8.62 -5.31 -3.48
CA GLU A 57 7.37 -5.31 -2.73
C GLU A 57 7.68 -5.65 -1.27
N ASP A 58 7.16 -4.86 -0.33
CA ASP A 58 7.13 -5.24 1.08
C ASP A 58 5.88 -4.73 1.79
N ILE A 59 5.53 -5.41 2.89
CA ILE A 59 4.41 -5.07 3.75
C ILE A 59 4.70 -5.54 5.17
N GLN A 60 4.41 -4.69 6.15
CA GLN A 60 4.53 -5.01 7.57
C GLN A 60 3.16 -5.06 8.24
N ASP A 61 3.12 -5.52 9.50
CA ASP A 61 1.93 -5.37 10.33
C ASP A 61 1.61 -3.88 10.52
N PHE A 62 0.32 -3.54 10.48
CA PHE A 62 -0.15 -2.16 10.66
C PHE A 62 -1.50 -2.14 11.35
N PHE A 63 -1.87 -0.99 11.92
CA PHE A 63 -3.18 -0.77 12.48
C PHE A 63 -4.10 -0.03 11.51
N ILE A 64 -5.39 -0.34 11.61
CA ILE A 64 -6.46 0.51 11.13
C ILE A 64 -7.16 1.12 12.35
N GLU A 65 -7.12 2.44 12.45
CA GLU A 65 -7.84 3.22 13.44
C GLU A 65 -9.15 3.74 12.85
N LYS A 66 -10.25 3.59 13.60
CA LYS A 66 -11.53 4.20 13.28
C LYS A 66 -12.26 4.54 14.58
N ASN A 67 -12.56 5.82 14.77
CA ASN A 67 -13.31 6.35 15.91
C ASN A 67 -12.67 5.99 17.27
N GLY A 68 -11.34 6.04 17.37
CA GLY A 68 -10.59 5.75 18.59
C GLY A 68 -10.36 4.27 18.87
N GLU A 69 -10.93 3.37 18.07
CA GLU A 69 -10.67 1.94 18.15
C GLU A 69 -9.65 1.51 17.09
N VAL A 70 -8.81 0.52 17.43
CA VAL A 70 -7.77 -0.01 16.55
C VAL A 70 -7.95 -1.49 16.26
N VAL A 71 -7.61 -1.86 15.03
CA VAL A 71 -7.57 -3.25 14.54
C VAL A 71 -6.20 -3.48 13.94
N ILE A 72 -5.56 -4.60 14.30
CA ILE A 72 -4.27 -4.96 13.71
C ILE A 72 -4.48 -5.83 12.45
N VAL A 73 -3.76 -5.50 11.39
CA VAL A 73 -3.73 -6.25 10.13
C VAL A 73 -2.40 -6.99 10.06
N LYS A 74 -2.44 -8.31 9.83
CA LYS A 74 -1.25 -9.18 9.83
C LYS A 74 -1.01 -9.85 8.47
N PRO A 75 -0.53 -9.11 7.46
CA PRO A 75 -0.18 -9.68 6.17
C PRO A 75 1.10 -10.51 6.25
N ARG A 76 1.18 -11.59 5.49
CA ARG A 76 2.33 -12.47 5.36
C ARG A 76 2.67 -12.66 3.89
N LYS A 77 3.94 -12.51 3.54
CA LYS A 77 4.44 -12.69 2.17
C LYS A 77 4.66 -14.16 1.80
N SER A 78 5.00 -15.02 2.77
CA SER A 78 5.26 -16.43 2.52
C SER A 78 4.71 -17.33 3.64
N PRO A 79 3.71 -18.19 3.37
CA PRO A 79 2.87 -18.17 2.17
C PRO A 79 2.03 -16.88 2.07
N LYS A 80 1.85 -16.34 0.86
CA LYS A 80 1.13 -15.06 0.64
C LYS A 80 -0.34 -15.16 1.04
N ASN A 81 -0.72 -14.46 2.11
CA ASN A 81 -2.08 -14.51 2.70
C ASN A 81 -2.95 -13.27 2.44
N TYR A 82 -2.51 -12.37 1.55
CA TYR A 82 -3.21 -11.13 1.23
C TYR A 82 -3.27 -10.86 -0.29
N TYR A 83 -4.25 -10.06 -0.68
CA TYR A 83 -4.35 -9.40 -1.98
C TYR A 83 -4.28 -7.88 -1.76
N GLY A 84 -3.36 -7.21 -2.44
CA GLY A 84 -3.23 -5.75 -2.42
C GLY A 84 -3.73 -5.15 -3.74
N TYR A 85 -4.70 -4.24 -3.64
CA TYR A 85 -5.22 -3.45 -4.76
C TYR A 85 -4.92 -1.98 -4.47
N LEU A 86 -3.70 -1.56 -4.77
CA LEU A 86 -3.19 -0.21 -4.53
C LEU A 86 -3.17 0.60 -5.83
N VAL A 87 -3.56 1.87 -5.73
CA VAL A 87 -3.47 2.86 -6.80
C VAL A 87 -2.01 3.29 -6.99
N GLU A 88 -1.66 3.73 -8.19
CA GLU A 88 -0.35 4.32 -8.44
C GLU A 88 -0.29 5.74 -7.88
N ASP A 89 0.57 5.95 -6.89
CA ASP A 89 0.73 7.24 -6.23
C ASP A 89 1.64 8.19 -6.99
N THR A 90 2.70 7.66 -7.61
CA THR A 90 3.70 8.47 -8.29
C THR A 90 4.23 7.73 -9.51
N SER A 91 4.34 8.47 -10.60
CA SER A 91 4.86 8.03 -11.89
C SER A 91 5.76 9.12 -12.43
N ILE A 92 7.05 8.83 -12.56
CA ILE A 92 8.05 9.77 -13.09
C ILE A 92 8.90 9.10 -14.16
N SER A 93 9.27 9.85 -15.18
CA SER A 93 9.99 9.30 -16.33
C SER A 93 11.00 10.26 -16.93
N SER A 94 12.07 9.70 -17.48
CA SER A 94 13.12 10.41 -18.25
C SER A 94 13.20 9.83 -19.67
N GLY A 95 13.90 10.52 -20.57
CA GLY A 95 14.09 10.06 -21.95
C GLY A 95 15.04 10.97 -22.75
N THR A 96 15.14 10.69 -24.06
CA THR A 96 16.13 11.31 -24.98
C THR A 96 16.11 12.84 -25.01
N PHE A 97 14.99 13.47 -24.64
CA PHE A 97 14.84 14.93 -24.57
C PHE A 97 14.37 15.42 -23.19
N ASN A 98 14.44 14.56 -22.17
CA ASN A 98 14.05 14.88 -20.81
C ASN A 98 15.00 14.20 -19.82
N ASP A 99 15.91 14.98 -19.26
CA ASP A 99 16.84 14.50 -18.24
C ASP A 99 16.06 14.00 -17.01
N PRO A 100 16.56 12.97 -16.31
CA PRO A 100 16.01 12.64 -15.00
C PRO A 100 16.22 13.83 -14.06
N THR A 101 15.21 14.11 -13.21
CA THR A 101 15.41 15.10 -12.13
C THR A 101 16.56 14.63 -11.22
N PRO A 102 17.24 15.54 -10.50
CA PRO A 102 18.32 15.16 -9.59
C PRO A 102 17.92 14.08 -8.58
N GLU A 103 16.68 14.12 -8.09
CA GLU A 103 16.11 13.15 -7.17
C GLU A 103 15.94 11.78 -7.84
N PHE A 104 15.45 11.76 -9.08
CA PHE A 104 15.30 10.50 -9.82
C PHE A 104 16.66 9.91 -10.19
N LYS A 105 17.63 10.73 -10.60
CA LYS A 105 19.00 10.28 -10.87
C LYS A 105 19.63 9.64 -9.65
N LYS A 106 19.48 10.26 -8.47
CA LYS A 106 19.93 9.68 -7.20
C LYS A 106 19.31 8.31 -6.93
N VAL A 107 18.01 8.15 -7.17
CA VAL A 107 17.36 6.82 -7.05
C VAL A 107 17.98 5.82 -8.02
N LEU A 108 18.21 6.18 -9.27
CA LEU A 108 18.84 5.29 -10.25
C LEU A 108 20.26 4.89 -9.81
N ASP A 109 21.05 5.84 -9.30
CA ASP A 109 22.40 5.61 -8.80
C ASP A 109 22.39 4.68 -7.57
N ASP A 110 21.46 4.86 -6.62
CA ASP A 110 21.28 4.00 -5.44
C ASP A 110 20.99 2.53 -5.82
N PHE A 111 20.44 2.29 -7.02
CA PHE A 111 20.17 0.95 -7.58
C PHE A 111 21.19 0.51 -8.64
N GLY A 112 22.26 1.27 -8.89
CA GLY A 112 23.28 0.96 -9.89
C GLY A 112 22.76 0.97 -11.32
N ILE A 113 21.76 1.81 -11.61
CA ILE A 113 21.13 1.92 -12.94
C ILE A 113 21.67 3.15 -13.66
N GLU A 114 22.44 2.93 -14.71
CA GLU A 114 22.87 4.00 -15.59
C GLU A 114 21.69 4.69 -16.29
N SER A 115 21.61 6.02 -16.18
CA SER A 115 20.61 6.86 -16.87
C SER A 115 20.90 7.07 -18.35
N GLU A 116 22.14 6.93 -18.79
CA GLU A 116 22.59 7.22 -20.16
C GLU A 116 23.10 5.96 -20.88
N ASN A 117 23.16 5.99 -22.20
CA ASN A 117 23.87 4.99 -23.00
C ASN A 117 25.33 5.41 -23.25
N TRP A 118 26.13 4.53 -23.85
CA TRP A 118 27.55 4.77 -24.12
C TRP A 118 27.85 5.94 -25.07
N PHE A 119 26.83 6.50 -25.73
CA PHE A 119 26.90 7.69 -26.57
C PHE A 119 26.42 8.96 -25.85
N GLY A 120 26.11 8.90 -24.54
CA GLY A 120 25.64 10.04 -23.76
C GLY A 120 24.17 10.41 -23.97
N PHE A 121 23.37 9.59 -24.65
CA PHE A 121 21.92 9.82 -24.74
C PHE A 121 21.19 9.17 -23.57
N ASN A 122 20.24 9.90 -23.00
CA ASN A 122 19.35 9.40 -21.95
C ASN A 122 18.56 8.16 -22.40
N LYS A 123 18.61 7.12 -21.57
CA LYS A 123 17.70 5.99 -21.62
C LYS A 123 16.31 6.46 -21.21
N THR A 124 15.27 5.95 -21.88
CA THR A 124 13.90 6.16 -21.44
C THR A 124 13.59 5.26 -20.25
N LEU A 125 13.61 5.84 -19.05
CA LEU A 125 13.40 5.16 -17.77
C LEU A 125 12.12 5.68 -17.12
N ARG A 126 11.48 4.82 -16.34
CA ARG A 126 10.32 5.16 -15.53
C ARG A 126 10.46 4.55 -14.14
N TYR A 127 10.11 5.32 -13.13
CA TYR A 127 9.87 4.83 -11.78
C TYR A 127 8.38 4.97 -11.46
N THR A 128 7.80 3.91 -10.93
CA THR A 128 6.43 3.92 -10.39
C THR A 128 6.45 3.39 -8.97
N GLU A 129 5.61 3.97 -8.11
CA GLU A 129 5.38 3.45 -6.76
C GLU A 129 3.89 3.42 -6.42
N ARG A 130 3.55 2.44 -5.59
CA ARG A 130 2.25 2.25 -4.94
C ARG A 130 2.53 2.02 -3.47
N ILE A 131 1.95 2.80 -2.59
CA ILE A 131 2.21 2.70 -1.16
C ILE A 131 0.91 2.67 -0.36
N ILE A 132 1.02 2.21 0.88
CA ILE A 132 0.04 2.51 1.92
C ILE A 132 0.72 3.46 2.89
N GLU A 133 0.41 4.75 2.79
CA GLU A 133 1.06 5.79 3.57
C GLU A 133 0.58 5.75 5.04
N VAL A 134 1.48 6.07 5.98
CA VAL A 134 1.07 6.25 7.37
C VAL A 134 0.13 7.45 7.46
N GLY A 135 -1.07 7.22 7.98
CA GLY A 135 -2.12 8.22 8.08
C GLY A 135 -3.11 8.25 6.92
N GLU A 136 -2.92 7.41 5.90
CA GLU A 136 -3.87 7.23 4.81
C GLU A 136 -5.14 6.52 5.28
N VAL A 137 -6.30 6.81 4.65
CA VAL A 137 -7.54 6.07 4.89
C VAL A 137 -7.69 4.97 3.85
N ILE A 138 -7.61 3.71 4.30
CA ILE A 138 -7.76 2.53 3.43
C ILE A 138 -8.91 1.64 3.90
N THR A 139 -9.28 0.68 3.06
CA THR A 139 -10.24 -0.37 3.36
C THR A 139 -9.55 -1.73 3.43
N VAL A 140 -9.77 -2.46 4.52
CA VAL A 140 -9.26 -3.81 4.73
C VAL A 140 -10.40 -4.79 4.97
N GLY A 141 -10.42 -5.89 4.24
CA GLY A 141 -11.32 -7.03 4.43
C GLY A 141 -10.56 -8.25 4.95
N GLY A 142 -11.12 -8.98 5.90
CA GLY A 142 -10.52 -10.19 6.46
C GLY A 142 -11.41 -10.84 7.51
N VAL A 143 -10.96 -11.96 8.08
CA VAL A 143 -11.68 -12.64 9.16
C VAL A 143 -11.22 -12.05 10.49
N ALA A 144 -12.18 -11.54 11.28
CA ALA A 144 -11.88 -10.91 12.56
C ALA A 144 -11.66 -11.96 13.65
N LYS A 145 -10.52 -11.88 14.36
CA LYS A 145 -10.21 -12.71 15.51
C LYS A 145 -9.82 -11.85 16.70
N TRP A 146 -10.48 -12.05 17.82
CA TRP A 146 -10.10 -11.41 19.08
C TRP A 146 -8.91 -12.14 19.69
N LYS A 147 -7.81 -11.41 19.91
CA LYS A 147 -6.63 -11.95 20.59
C LYS A 147 -6.39 -11.17 21.87
N ALA A 148 -6.19 -11.91 22.97
CA ALA A 148 -5.66 -11.34 24.20
C ALA A 148 -4.22 -10.88 23.92
N ILE A 149 -3.85 -9.73 24.49
CA ILE A 149 -2.50 -9.21 24.35
C ILE A 149 -1.84 -9.19 25.73
N ASP A 150 -0.74 -9.92 25.89
CA ASP A 150 0.02 -9.97 27.16
C ASP A 150 0.97 -8.78 27.35
N LYS A 151 1.29 -8.04 26.27
CA LYS A 151 2.15 -6.85 26.27
C LYS A 151 1.49 -5.75 25.45
N SER A 152 1.25 -4.58 26.06
CA SER A 152 0.79 -3.37 25.36
C SER A 152 1.50 -3.24 24.00
N VAL A 153 0.77 -3.36 22.90
CA VAL A 153 1.35 -3.06 21.59
C VAL A 153 1.58 -1.56 21.59
N SER A 154 2.84 -1.16 21.48
CA SER A 154 3.35 0.22 21.59
C SER A 154 2.27 1.31 21.44
N GLY A 155 1.80 1.83 22.57
CA GLY A 155 0.85 2.96 22.62
C GLY A 155 -0.64 2.64 22.78
N TYR A 156 -1.06 1.36 22.78
CA TYR A 156 -2.48 0.98 22.93
C TYR A 156 -2.70 0.09 24.16
N GLU A 157 -3.34 0.64 25.19
CA GLU A 157 -3.68 -0.04 26.45
C GLU A 157 -5.01 -0.81 26.35
N ASN A 158 -5.10 -1.81 25.48
CA ASN A 158 -6.27 -2.69 25.42
C ASN A 158 -5.89 -4.14 25.76
N SER A 159 -6.64 -4.76 26.67
CA SER A 159 -6.47 -6.17 27.08
C SER A 159 -6.79 -7.17 25.96
N LYS A 160 -7.49 -6.73 24.90
CA LYS A 160 -7.79 -7.50 23.68
C LYS A 160 -7.77 -6.57 22.46
N ILE A 161 -7.22 -7.05 21.35
CA ILE A 161 -7.32 -6.37 20.05
C ILE A 161 -7.98 -7.28 19.02
N ALA A 162 -8.84 -6.71 18.18
CA ALA A 162 -9.32 -7.38 16.99
C ALA A 162 -8.17 -7.45 15.98
N THR A 163 -7.90 -8.66 15.49
CA THR A 163 -6.91 -8.94 14.45
C THR A 163 -7.65 -9.35 13.19
N LEU A 164 -7.36 -8.73 12.05
CA LEU A 164 -7.82 -9.20 10.74
C LEU A 164 -6.80 -10.17 10.17
N GLU A 165 -7.22 -11.43 10.02
CA GLU A 165 -6.38 -12.52 9.51
C GLU A 165 -7.03 -13.18 8.30
N SER A 166 -6.22 -13.93 7.57
CA SER A 166 -6.69 -14.92 6.62
C SER A 166 -7.23 -16.16 7.35
N SER A 167 -8.30 -16.79 6.83
CA SER A 167 -8.82 -18.05 7.36
C SER A 167 -9.07 -19.06 6.22
N GLY A 168 -8.40 -20.21 6.26
CA GLY A 168 -8.49 -21.23 5.20
C GLY A 168 -8.21 -20.64 3.81
N ASN A 169 -9.23 -20.62 2.94
CA ASN A 169 -9.15 -20.06 1.59
C ASN A 169 -9.35 -18.53 1.51
N GLN A 170 -9.76 -17.87 2.60
CA GLN A 170 -10.03 -16.43 2.62
C GLN A 170 -8.76 -15.65 2.97
N LYS A 171 -8.24 -14.89 2.01
CA LYS A 171 -7.10 -13.98 2.18
C LYS A 171 -7.56 -12.60 2.64
N ILE A 172 -6.63 -11.84 3.24
CA ILE A 172 -6.85 -10.44 3.56
C ILE A 172 -6.93 -9.65 2.25
N ILE A 173 -7.89 -8.73 2.13
CA ILE A 173 -7.99 -7.79 1.01
C ILE A 173 -7.60 -6.41 1.52
N ILE A 174 -6.64 -5.76 0.89
CA ILE A 174 -6.12 -4.45 1.27
C ILE A 174 -6.24 -3.52 0.06
N THR A 175 -6.91 -2.38 0.22
CA THR A 175 -7.10 -1.43 -0.89
C THR A 175 -7.29 0.01 -0.40
N ASP A 176 -6.69 0.94 -1.14
CA ASP A 176 -6.84 2.39 -1.03
C ASP A 176 -7.96 2.95 -1.94
N LEU A 177 -8.55 2.11 -2.80
CA LEU A 177 -9.58 2.50 -3.77
C LEU A 177 -10.77 3.19 -3.10
N ILE A 178 -11.06 4.41 -3.55
CA ILE A 178 -12.18 5.22 -3.03
C ILE A 178 -13.52 4.49 -3.17
N SER A 179 -13.70 3.69 -4.23
CA SER A 179 -14.93 2.91 -4.44
C SER A 179 -15.16 1.86 -3.35
N ALA A 180 -14.11 1.30 -2.73
CA ALA A 180 -14.22 0.33 -1.65
C ALA A 180 -14.76 0.94 -0.34
N ARG A 181 -14.60 2.26 -0.19
CA ARG A 181 -15.09 3.06 0.96
C ARG A 181 -16.62 3.24 0.93
N ARG A 182 -17.25 3.13 -0.25
CA ARG A 182 -18.65 3.57 -0.51
C ARG A 182 -19.75 2.75 0.17
N THR A 183 -19.47 1.63 0.82
CA THR A 183 -20.51 0.84 1.51
C THR A 183 -21.09 1.56 2.75
N GLU A 184 -20.45 2.64 3.24
CA GLU A 184 -20.95 3.39 4.41
C GLU A 184 -21.79 4.63 4.04
N LEU A 185 -21.71 5.13 2.81
CA LEU A 185 -22.37 6.39 2.40
C LEU A 185 -23.83 6.22 1.96
N GLN A 186 -24.35 4.99 1.83
CA GLN A 186 -25.77 4.75 1.50
C GLN A 186 -26.72 4.77 2.72
N ASN A 187 -26.19 4.85 3.95
CA ASN A 187 -27.01 4.91 5.16
C ASN A 187 -27.40 6.33 5.60
N PHE A 188 -27.03 7.37 4.84
CA PHE A 188 -27.53 8.74 5.00
C PHE A 188 -28.53 9.10 3.90
N ARG A 189 -29.68 8.41 3.87
CA ARG A 189 -30.90 8.99 3.29
C ARG A 189 -31.85 9.33 4.43
N ILE A 190 -32.08 10.63 4.54
CA ILE A 190 -32.84 11.40 5.51
C ILE A 190 -34.26 10.80 5.70
N PRO A 191 -34.79 10.68 6.93
CA PRO A 191 -36.20 10.36 7.11
C PRO A 191 -37.03 11.51 6.56
N ILE A 192 -37.81 11.24 5.51
CA ILE A 192 -38.84 12.17 5.04
C ILE A 192 -39.90 12.19 6.14
N SER A 193 -39.89 13.23 6.97
CA SER A 193 -40.96 13.51 7.91
C SER A 193 -42.24 13.75 7.11
N ARG A 194 -43.24 12.90 7.36
CA ARG A 194 -44.62 13.17 6.98
C ARG A 194 -45.17 14.24 7.93
N TYR A 195 -45.55 15.39 7.39
CA TYR A 195 -46.70 16.19 7.82
C TYR A 195 -47.31 16.86 6.59
#